data_AF-A0A7C5PHZ3-F1
#
_entry.id   AF-A0A7C5PHZ3-F1
#
_cell.length_a   1.000
_cell.length_b   1.000
_cell.length_c   1.000
_cell.angle_alpha   90.00
_cell.angle_beta   90.00
_cell.angle_gamma   90.00
#
_symmetry.space_group_name_H-M   'P 1'
#
loop_
_entity.id
_entity.type
_entity.pdbx_description
1 polymer ?
#
loop_
_entity_poly.entity_id
_entity_poly.type
_entity_poly.pdbx_seq_one_letter_code
_entity_poly.pdbx_strand_id
1 'polypeptide(L)'
;MERFPFRVIKTQGARNMSKKQSGFTLIELMIVVAIIAIIASIAIPNLMGARINANESAAIATLKNLSSSQAQLQASGTIDGNTNGAGEYGYFQELSGVRGVKTGSTTTVSASSTRLSPALLSGAFGKLDSGGRVLRSGYYFQMYLPGAGASWLAEAATTASYPAVDASLSEVLWACYAWPSSYGNSGKRAFFINQAGDILQNNNVTKRYSGTTNPPAGTAALLSGKTSMSHSVAINTTGADGTTWTVVN
;
A
#
# COMPACT_ATOMS: atom_id res chain seq x y z
N MET A 1 91.77 18.41 46.31
CA MET A 1 90.66 17.43 46.24
C MET A 1 89.48 18.08 46.97
N GLU A 2 88.80 19.03 46.31
CA GLU A 2 87.67 19.77 46.89
C GLU A 2 86.38 19.29 46.22
N ARG A 3 85.42 18.80 47.02
CA ARG A 3 84.13 18.30 46.56
C ARG A 3 83.12 19.45 46.57
N PHE A 4 82.64 19.86 45.39
CA PHE A 4 81.49 20.75 45.27
C PHE A 4 80.19 20.02 45.66
N PRO A 5 79.28 20.63 46.45
CA PRO A 5 78.04 19.98 46.82
C PRO A 5 77.02 20.03 45.68
N PHE A 6 76.45 18.87 45.37
CA PHE A 6 75.39 18.66 44.38
C PHE A 6 74.06 19.24 44.93
N ARG A 7 73.51 20.27 44.28
CA ARG A 7 72.21 20.85 44.65
C ARG A 7 71.09 20.12 43.90
N VAL A 8 70.29 19.33 44.63
CA VAL A 8 69.11 18.64 44.11
C VAL A 8 67.99 19.67 43.84
N ILE A 9 67.55 19.79 42.59
CA ILE A 9 66.37 20.58 42.20
C ILE A 9 65.14 19.70 42.46
N LYS A 10 64.26 20.10 43.39
CA LYS A 10 62.96 19.44 43.55
C LYS A 10 62.06 19.80 42.37
N THR A 11 61.75 18.82 41.52
CA THR A 11 60.72 18.93 40.47
C THR A 11 59.37 19.23 41.15
N GLN A 12 58.77 20.39 40.86
CA GLN A 12 57.42 20.69 41.36
C GLN A 12 56.44 19.69 40.72
N GLY A 13 55.74 18.93 41.57
CA GLY A 13 54.73 17.98 41.13
C GLY A 13 53.64 18.69 40.33
N ALA A 14 53.39 18.20 39.11
CA ALA A 14 52.29 18.62 38.29
C ALA A 14 50.99 18.51 39.11
N ARG A 15 50.29 19.64 39.32
CA ARG A 15 48.98 19.67 39.95
C ARG A 15 48.02 18.88 39.06
N ASN A 16 47.73 17.63 39.44
CA ASN A 16 46.59 16.89 38.91
C ASN A 16 45.31 17.65 39.27
N MET A 17 44.77 18.40 38.31
CA MET A 17 43.42 18.92 38.41
C MET A 17 42.47 17.73 38.30
N SER A 18 42.02 17.18 39.43
CA SER A 18 40.91 16.24 39.40
C SER A 18 39.69 16.98 38.83
N LYS A 19 39.31 16.64 37.60
CA LYS A 19 38.02 17.08 37.05
C LYS A 19 36.95 16.47 37.96
N LYS A 20 36.31 17.28 38.79
CA LYS A 20 35.12 16.87 39.55
C LYS A 20 34.09 16.38 38.54
N GLN A 21 33.84 15.08 38.50
CA GLN A 21 32.71 14.52 37.78
C GLN A 21 31.45 14.91 38.55
N SER A 22 30.73 15.91 38.03
CA SER A 22 29.38 16.23 38.47
C SER A 22 28.46 15.14 37.89
N GLY A 23 27.89 14.30 38.75
CA GLY A 23 26.82 13.37 38.37
C GLY A 23 25.48 14.11 38.24
N PHE A 24 24.58 13.60 37.40
CA PHE A 24 23.20 14.05 37.37
C PHE A 24 22.50 13.70 38.70
N THR A 25 21.71 14.62 39.22
CA THR A 25 20.85 14.36 40.37
C THR A 25 19.60 13.58 39.94
N LEU A 26 19.04 12.76 40.83
CA LEU A 26 17.78 12.05 40.57
C LEU A 26 16.63 13.02 40.28
N ILE A 27 16.61 14.17 40.95
CA ILE A 27 15.56 15.18 40.78
C ILE A 27 15.60 15.84 39.39
N GLU A 28 16.81 16.08 38.84
CA GLU A 28 16.96 16.59 37.47
C GLU A 28 16.37 15.60 36.46
N LEU A 29 16.63 14.30 36.65
CA LEU A 29 16.06 13.27 35.78
C LEU A 29 14.52 13.21 35.88
N MET A 30 13.97 13.33 37.09
CA MET A 30 12.52 13.27 37.32
C MET A 30 11.78 14.41 36.60
N ILE A 31 12.30 15.63 36.67
CA ILE A 31 11.69 16.79 36.01
C ILE A 31 11.74 16.63 34.49
N VAL A 32 12.87 16.15 33.95
CA VAL A 32 13.02 15.91 32.51
C VAL A 32 11.99 14.89 32.01
N VAL A 33 11.84 13.76 32.71
CA VAL A 33 10.85 12.74 32.34
C VAL A 33 9.42 13.29 32.46
N ALA A 34 9.12 14.11 33.47
CA ALA A 34 7.81 14.74 33.62
C ALA A 34 7.47 15.68 32.45
N ILE A 35 8.41 16.52 32.01
CA ILE A 35 8.19 17.42 30.87
C ILE A 35 8.03 16.64 29.56
N ILE A 36 8.86 15.62 29.33
CA ILE A 36 8.74 14.74 28.16
C ILE A 36 7.37 14.05 28.14
N ALA A 37 6.87 13.58 29.30
CA ALA A 37 5.56 12.95 29.40
C ALA A 37 4.40 13.90 29.02
N ILE A 38 4.47 15.17 29.45
CA ILE A 38 3.47 16.19 29.09
C ILE A 38 3.47 16.43 27.58
N ILE A 39 4.64 16.63 26.98
CA ILE A 39 4.77 16.85 25.53
C ILE A 39 4.26 15.62 24.75
N ALA A 40 4.68 14.42 25.16
CA ALA A 40 4.30 13.17 24.51
C ALA A 40 2.77 12.95 24.53
N SER A 41 2.09 13.29 25.63
CA SER A 41 0.64 13.12 25.76
C SER A 41 -0.18 13.90 24.72
N ILE A 42 0.32 15.06 24.29
CA ILE A 42 -0.33 15.89 23.26
C ILE A 42 0.15 15.49 21.86
N ALA A 43 1.45 15.19 21.72
CA ALA A 43 2.06 14.93 20.43
C ALA A 43 1.66 13.57 19.82
N ILE A 44 1.58 12.50 20.63
CA ILE A 44 1.27 11.15 20.17
C ILE A 44 -0.09 11.06 19.44
N PRO A 45 -1.22 11.51 20.01
CA PRO A 45 -2.52 11.40 19.33
C PRO A 45 -2.55 12.20 18.01
N ASN A 46 -1.93 13.38 17.99
CA ASN A 46 -1.84 14.20 16.78
C ASN A 46 -0.99 13.52 15.69
N LEU A 47 0.15 12.93 16.07
CA LEU A 47 1.01 12.19 15.15
C LEU A 47 0.29 10.97 14.55
N MET A 48 -0.49 10.26 15.36
CA MET A 48 -1.28 9.12 14.88
C MET A 48 -2.32 9.56 13.82
N GLY A 49 -3.05 10.65 14.08
CA GLY A 49 -3.99 11.22 13.12
C GLY A 49 -3.32 11.67 11.82
N ALA A 50 -2.18 12.36 11.93
CA ALA A 50 -1.41 12.81 10.77
C ALA A 50 -0.92 11.62 9.91
N ARG A 51 -0.46 10.53 10.55
CA ARG A 51 -0.03 9.32 9.87
C ARG A 51 -1.19 8.63 9.14
N ILE A 52 -2.37 8.52 9.78
CA ILE A 52 -3.58 7.95 9.17
C ILE A 52 -3.95 8.74 7.91
N ASN A 53 -3.99 10.07 8.01
CA ASN A 53 -4.33 10.93 6.86
C ASN A 53 -3.29 10.79 5.74
N ALA A 54 -2.00 10.76 6.07
CA ALA A 54 -0.93 10.57 5.10
C ALA A 54 -1.03 9.22 4.36
N ASN A 55 -1.34 8.14 5.09
CA ASN A 55 -1.54 6.82 4.50
C ASN A 55 -2.77 6.79 3.57
N GLU A 56 -3.87 7.41 3.97
CA GLU A 56 -5.09 7.52 3.14
C GLU A 56 -4.84 8.34 1.88
N SER A 57 -4.16 9.48 1.98
CA SER A 57 -3.76 10.28 0.82
C SER A 57 -2.82 9.51 -0.11
N ALA A 58 -1.87 8.75 0.44
CA ALA A 58 -0.99 7.88 -0.35
C ALA A 58 -1.76 6.76 -1.05
N ALA A 59 -2.82 6.22 -0.41
CA ALA A 59 -3.66 5.20 -1.01
C ALA A 59 -4.47 5.75 -2.19
N ILE A 60 -5.10 6.93 -2.02
CA ILE A 60 -5.80 7.62 -3.11
C ILE A 60 -4.84 7.93 -4.27
N ALA A 61 -3.64 8.44 -3.99
CA ALA A 61 -2.64 8.72 -5.02
C ALA A 61 -2.19 7.45 -5.75
N THR A 62 -2.05 6.33 -5.03
CA THR A 62 -1.74 5.02 -5.61
C THR A 62 -2.86 4.56 -6.54
N LEU A 63 -4.13 4.68 -6.14
CA LEU A 63 -5.27 4.33 -7.00
C LEU A 63 -5.33 5.18 -8.28
N LYS A 64 -5.05 6.49 -8.18
CA LYS A 64 -4.96 7.38 -9.37
C LYS A 64 -3.83 6.94 -10.30
N ASN A 65 -2.67 6.60 -9.75
CA ASN A 65 -1.54 6.10 -10.53
C ASN A 65 -1.88 4.75 -11.21
N LEU A 66 -2.59 3.85 -10.51
CA LEU A 66 -3.09 2.60 -11.11
C LEU A 66 -4.04 2.86 -12.27
N SER A 67 -5.00 3.77 -12.14
CA SER A 67 -5.90 4.12 -13.24
C SER A 67 -5.15 4.64 -14.47
N SER A 68 -4.17 5.53 -14.27
CA SER A 68 -3.32 6.02 -15.38
C SER A 68 -2.48 4.91 -16.00
N SER A 69 -1.91 4.02 -15.19
CA SER A 69 -1.12 2.88 -15.66
C SER A 69 -1.95 1.87 -16.44
N GLN A 70 -3.19 1.63 -16.01
CA GLN A 70 -4.15 0.77 -16.71
C GLN A 70 -4.54 1.34 -18.07
N ALA A 71 -4.83 2.64 -18.14
CA ALA A 71 -5.12 3.30 -19.41
C ALA A 71 -3.92 3.23 -20.38
N GLN A 72 -2.70 3.43 -19.88
CA GLN A 72 -1.49 3.31 -20.70
C GLN A 72 -1.26 1.87 -21.19
N LEU A 73 -1.51 0.86 -20.35
CA LEU A 73 -1.39 -0.55 -20.72
C LEU A 73 -2.41 -0.96 -21.79
N GLN A 74 -3.68 -0.60 -21.57
CA GLN A 74 -4.75 -0.87 -22.51
C GLN A 74 -4.46 -0.20 -23.87
N ALA A 75 -4.01 1.06 -23.86
CA ALA A 75 -3.66 1.77 -25.09
C ALA A 75 -2.43 1.19 -25.82
N SER A 76 -1.51 0.53 -25.11
CA SER A 76 -0.30 -0.04 -25.75
C SER A 76 -0.57 -1.36 -26.48
N GLY A 77 -1.72 -2.02 -26.24
CA GLY A 77 -2.06 -3.31 -26.84
C GLY A 77 -1.07 -4.43 -26.50
N THR A 78 -0.24 -4.25 -25.48
CA THR A 78 0.80 -5.24 -25.11
C THR A 78 0.19 -6.54 -24.61
N ILE A 79 -1.02 -6.46 -24.07
CA ILE A 79 -1.81 -7.61 -23.71
C ILE A 79 -3.03 -7.69 -24.62
N ASP A 80 -3.14 -8.79 -25.33
CA ASP A 80 -4.23 -9.13 -26.24
C ASP A 80 -4.39 -10.66 -26.23
N GLY A 81 -5.13 -11.17 -25.24
CA GLY A 81 -5.29 -12.59 -24.97
C GLY A 81 -6.21 -13.31 -25.94
N ASN A 82 -7.14 -12.59 -26.58
CA ASN A 82 -8.03 -13.10 -27.62
C ASN A 82 -7.54 -12.82 -29.06
N THR A 83 -6.43 -12.08 -29.21
CA THR A 83 -5.80 -11.74 -30.49
C THR A 83 -6.74 -10.97 -31.44
N ASN A 84 -7.58 -10.11 -30.89
CA ASN A 84 -8.51 -9.29 -31.66
C ASN A 84 -7.97 -7.87 -31.97
N GLY A 85 -6.77 -7.54 -31.49
CA GLY A 85 -6.12 -6.25 -31.66
C GLY A 85 -6.55 -5.17 -30.66
N ALA A 86 -7.43 -5.49 -29.70
CA ALA A 86 -7.80 -4.59 -28.60
C ALA A 86 -6.92 -4.86 -27.39
N GLY A 87 -6.38 -3.79 -26.78
CA GLY A 87 -5.56 -3.93 -25.59
C GLY A 87 -6.41 -4.18 -24.34
N GLU A 88 -5.87 -5.00 -23.44
CA GLU A 88 -6.53 -5.39 -22.20
C GLU A 88 -5.90 -4.74 -20.97
N TYR A 89 -6.71 -4.58 -19.92
CA TYR A 89 -6.21 -4.27 -18.58
C TYR A 89 -5.41 -5.44 -17.99
N GLY A 90 -4.50 -5.14 -17.07
CA GLY A 90 -3.56 -6.11 -16.49
C GLY A 90 -3.56 -6.14 -14.97
N TYR A 91 -2.79 -7.08 -14.42
CA TYR A 91 -2.55 -7.25 -12.99
C TYR A 91 -1.29 -6.49 -12.51
N PHE A 92 -1.04 -6.43 -11.20
CA PHE A 92 0.09 -5.71 -10.62
C PHE A 92 1.42 -6.30 -11.07
N GLN A 93 1.53 -7.62 -11.16
CA GLN A 93 2.77 -8.27 -11.61
C GLN A 93 3.12 -7.93 -13.06
N GLU A 94 2.11 -7.73 -13.91
CA GLU A 94 2.29 -7.34 -15.31
C GLU A 94 2.69 -5.87 -15.38
N LEU A 95 1.90 -4.98 -14.77
CA LEU A 95 2.16 -3.54 -14.72
C LEU A 95 3.53 -3.21 -14.13
N SER A 96 4.02 -4.00 -13.17
CA SER A 96 5.34 -3.82 -12.56
C SER A 96 6.50 -4.46 -13.34
N GLY A 97 6.21 -5.19 -14.42
CA GLY A 97 7.18 -5.93 -15.22
C GLY A 97 7.81 -7.13 -14.51
N VAL A 98 7.39 -7.45 -13.27
CA VAL A 98 7.94 -8.54 -12.44
C VAL A 98 7.51 -9.91 -12.95
N ARG A 99 6.37 -10.00 -13.65
CA ARG A 99 5.95 -11.19 -14.40
C ARG A 99 5.70 -10.85 -15.87
N GLY A 100 5.85 -11.85 -16.74
CA GLY A 100 5.50 -11.68 -18.14
C GLY A 100 3.99 -11.60 -18.32
N VAL A 101 3.56 -10.93 -19.38
CA VAL A 101 2.15 -10.63 -19.65
C VAL A 101 1.33 -11.89 -19.81
N LYS A 102 0.07 -11.84 -19.42
CA LYS A 102 -0.89 -12.91 -19.60
C LYS A 102 -1.13 -13.16 -21.10
N THR A 103 -1.26 -14.43 -21.47
CA THR A 103 -1.59 -14.87 -22.84
C THR A 103 -2.61 -16.01 -22.78
N GLY A 104 -3.52 -16.03 -23.75
CA GLY A 104 -4.64 -16.97 -23.82
C GLY A 104 -5.95 -16.39 -23.27
N SER A 105 -7.06 -17.10 -23.52
CA SER A 105 -8.42 -16.65 -23.22
C SER A 105 -9.24 -17.73 -22.50
N THR A 106 -10.02 -17.33 -21.48
CA THR A 106 -11.15 -17.98 -20.77
C THR A 106 -10.94 -19.36 -20.12
N THR A 107 -10.06 -20.22 -20.62
CA THR A 107 -9.86 -21.60 -20.10
C THR A 107 -8.42 -21.87 -19.69
N THR A 108 -7.45 -21.23 -20.34
CA THR A 108 -6.03 -21.34 -19.96
C THR A 108 -5.35 -20.01 -20.21
N VAL A 109 -4.91 -19.37 -19.13
CA VAL A 109 -4.15 -18.13 -19.19
C VAL A 109 -2.79 -18.38 -18.57
N SER A 110 -1.73 -18.22 -19.35
CA SER A 110 -0.35 -18.46 -18.95
C SER A 110 0.45 -17.17 -18.95
N ALA A 111 1.57 -17.15 -18.22
CA ALA A 111 2.52 -16.06 -18.34
C ALA A 111 3.36 -16.25 -19.62
N SER A 112 3.39 -15.23 -20.47
CA SER A 112 4.32 -15.11 -21.59
C SER A 112 5.74 -14.85 -21.11
N SER A 113 6.73 -14.99 -21.99
CA SER A 113 8.08 -14.47 -21.77
C SER A 113 8.17 -12.95 -21.98
N THR A 114 7.20 -12.35 -22.68
CA THR A 114 7.12 -10.90 -22.92
C THR A 114 6.81 -10.15 -21.63
N ARG A 115 7.56 -9.07 -21.36
CA ARG A 115 7.38 -8.20 -20.19
C ARG A 115 7.13 -6.77 -20.63
N LEU A 116 6.37 -6.03 -19.84
CA LEU A 116 6.21 -4.59 -20.01
C LEU A 116 7.57 -3.88 -19.84
N SER A 117 8.00 -3.19 -20.88
CA SER A 117 9.25 -2.45 -20.94
C SER A 117 9.02 -1.13 -21.67
N PRO A 118 9.09 0.03 -20.99
CA PRO A 118 9.30 0.18 -19.55
C PRO A 118 8.11 -0.34 -18.72
N ALA A 119 8.38 -0.72 -17.48
CA ALA A 119 7.32 -1.04 -16.51
C ALA A 119 6.51 0.23 -16.15
N LEU A 120 5.21 0.06 -15.92
CA LEU A 120 4.29 1.15 -15.58
C LEU A 120 4.20 1.39 -14.08
N LEU A 121 4.47 0.35 -13.27
CA LEU A 121 4.56 0.42 -11.82
C LEU A 121 5.94 0.02 -11.32
N SER A 122 6.28 0.44 -10.10
CA SER A 122 7.50 -0.05 -9.44
C SER A 122 7.42 -1.57 -9.19
N GLY A 123 8.57 -2.26 -9.25
CA GLY A 123 8.68 -3.70 -8.96
C GLY A 123 8.14 -4.13 -7.58
N ALA A 124 7.96 -3.19 -6.65
CA ALA A 124 7.34 -3.47 -5.35
C ALA A 124 5.83 -3.77 -5.44
N PHE A 125 5.13 -3.40 -6.53
CA PHE A 125 3.76 -3.86 -6.80
C PHE A 125 3.72 -5.32 -7.26
N GLY A 126 4.82 -5.87 -7.77
CA GLY A 126 4.93 -7.30 -8.10
C GLY A 126 5.14 -8.22 -6.89
N LYS A 127 5.16 -7.68 -5.66
CA LYS A 127 5.31 -8.45 -4.41
C LYS A 127 3.95 -8.60 -3.72
N LEU A 128 3.29 -9.71 -3.97
CA LEU A 128 1.95 -9.98 -3.47
C LEU A 128 1.97 -10.96 -2.31
N ASP A 129 0.96 -10.87 -1.45
CA ASP A 129 0.63 -11.91 -0.48
C ASP A 129 -0.16 -13.07 -1.12
N SER A 130 -0.41 -14.12 -0.35
CA SER A 130 -1.16 -15.30 -0.81
C SER A 130 -2.59 -15.00 -1.27
N GLY A 131 -3.15 -13.85 -0.90
CA GLY A 131 -4.46 -13.39 -1.31
C GLY A 131 -4.45 -12.51 -2.57
N GLY A 132 -3.30 -12.31 -3.21
CA GLY A 132 -3.19 -11.45 -4.39
C GLY A 132 -3.15 -9.96 -4.06
N ARG A 133 -2.56 -9.59 -2.92
CA ARG A 133 -2.61 -8.22 -2.40
C ARG A 133 -1.24 -7.62 -2.27
N VAL A 134 -1.15 -6.32 -2.52
CA VAL A 134 0.08 -5.53 -2.32
C VAL A 134 -0.12 -4.64 -1.09
N LEU A 135 0.85 -4.62 -0.16
CA LEU A 135 0.86 -3.69 0.97
C LEU A 135 1.72 -2.45 0.66
N ARG A 136 1.12 -1.26 0.61
CA ARG A 136 1.81 0.02 0.44
C ARG A 136 1.30 1.07 1.41
N SER A 137 2.20 1.77 2.08
CA SER A 137 1.87 2.92 2.95
C SER A 137 0.72 2.64 3.94
N GLY A 138 0.70 1.45 4.53
CA GLY A 138 -0.34 1.06 5.50
C GLY A 138 -1.67 0.59 4.91
N TYR A 139 -1.75 0.41 3.59
CA TYR A 139 -2.93 -0.04 2.87
C TYR A 139 -2.66 -1.29 2.04
N TYR A 140 -3.58 -2.26 2.09
CA TYR A 140 -3.63 -3.34 1.13
C TYR A 140 -4.35 -2.89 -0.13
N PHE A 141 -3.86 -3.34 -1.28
CA PHE A 141 -4.45 -3.14 -2.60
C PHE A 141 -4.72 -4.49 -3.21
N GLN A 142 -5.91 -4.68 -3.78
CA GLN A 142 -6.26 -5.89 -4.50
C GLN A 142 -6.94 -5.53 -5.81
N MET A 143 -6.37 -6.03 -6.90
CA MET A 143 -6.86 -5.81 -8.25
C MET A 143 -7.65 -7.03 -8.71
N TYR A 144 -8.73 -6.75 -9.45
CA TYR A 144 -9.58 -7.75 -10.04
C TYR A 144 -9.74 -7.52 -11.54
N LEU A 145 -9.68 -8.61 -12.30
CA LEU A 145 -10.08 -8.68 -13.70
C LEU A 145 -11.29 -9.63 -13.84
N PRO A 146 -12.16 -9.41 -14.84
CA PRO A 146 -13.35 -10.22 -15.04
C PRO A 146 -12.98 -11.65 -15.46
N GLY A 147 -13.71 -12.63 -14.93
CA GLY A 147 -13.69 -14.01 -15.40
C GLY A 147 -15.06 -14.47 -15.87
N ALA A 148 -15.14 -15.71 -16.33
CA ALA A 148 -16.40 -16.34 -16.72
C ALA A 148 -17.45 -16.27 -15.58
N GLY A 149 -18.73 -16.12 -15.96
CA GLY A 149 -19.85 -16.16 -15.02
C GLY A 149 -19.86 -15.04 -13.97
N ALA A 150 -19.43 -13.82 -14.32
CA ALA A 150 -19.32 -12.67 -13.42
C ALA A 150 -18.29 -12.83 -12.29
N SER A 151 -17.30 -13.72 -12.48
CA SER A 151 -16.24 -13.95 -11.50
C SER A 151 -15.31 -12.74 -11.36
N TRP A 152 -14.92 -12.45 -10.12
CA TRP A 152 -13.92 -11.42 -9.79
C TRP A 152 -12.59 -12.11 -9.51
N LEU A 153 -11.67 -12.05 -10.46
CA LEU A 153 -10.41 -12.79 -10.38
C LEU A 153 -9.28 -11.90 -9.91
N ALA A 154 -8.68 -12.24 -8.77
CA ALA A 154 -7.42 -11.65 -8.33
C ALA A 154 -6.25 -12.54 -8.74
N GLU A 155 -5.11 -11.92 -9.06
CA GLU A 155 -3.87 -12.65 -9.33
C GLU A 155 -3.33 -13.36 -8.07
N ALA A 156 -2.55 -14.42 -8.26
CA ALA A 156 -1.86 -15.12 -7.18
C ALA A 156 -0.41 -14.62 -7.04
N ALA A 157 0.18 -14.72 -5.85
CA ALA A 157 1.54 -14.26 -5.61
C ALA A 157 2.60 -14.94 -6.49
N THR A 158 2.52 -16.25 -6.70
CA THR A 158 3.49 -17.01 -7.50
C THR A 158 2.90 -18.33 -7.99
N THR A 159 2.25 -18.29 -9.15
CA THR A 159 1.92 -19.49 -9.94
C THR A 159 2.43 -19.32 -11.35
N ALA A 160 2.72 -20.42 -12.07
CA ALA A 160 3.07 -20.35 -13.49
C ALA A 160 1.91 -19.80 -14.34
N SER A 161 0.66 -20.09 -13.93
CA SER A 161 -0.56 -19.68 -14.63
C SER A 161 -1.20 -18.43 -14.02
N TYR A 162 -1.87 -17.65 -14.83
CA TYR A 162 -2.77 -16.59 -14.37
C TYR A 162 -4.17 -17.17 -14.10
N PRO A 163 -5.01 -16.48 -13.32
CA PRO A 163 -6.44 -16.78 -13.29
C PRO A 163 -7.04 -16.78 -14.70
N ALA A 164 -8.11 -17.56 -14.92
CA ALA A 164 -8.80 -17.66 -16.21
C ALA A 164 -9.63 -16.40 -16.52
N VAL A 165 -8.93 -15.33 -16.85
CA VAL A 165 -9.49 -14.01 -17.18
C VAL A 165 -10.26 -14.08 -18.50
N ASP A 166 -11.41 -13.40 -18.55
CA ASP A 166 -12.16 -13.15 -19.77
C ASP A 166 -11.50 -11.98 -20.50
N ALA A 167 -10.79 -12.30 -21.58
CA ALA A 167 -10.05 -11.35 -22.41
C ALA A 167 -10.95 -10.21 -22.91
N SER A 168 -12.12 -10.54 -23.47
CA SER A 168 -13.04 -9.59 -24.07
C SER A 168 -13.60 -8.61 -23.04
N LEU A 169 -13.93 -9.09 -21.85
CA LEU A 169 -14.37 -8.21 -20.76
C LEU A 169 -13.23 -7.38 -20.17
N SER A 170 -12.00 -7.89 -20.20
CA SER A 170 -10.81 -7.20 -19.68
C SER A 170 -10.31 -6.07 -20.57
N GLU A 171 -10.84 -5.93 -21.79
CA GLU A 171 -10.65 -4.75 -22.62
C GLU A 171 -11.32 -3.51 -21.99
N VAL A 172 -12.40 -3.71 -21.23
CA VAL A 172 -13.27 -2.62 -20.74
C VAL A 172 -13.49 -2.61 -19.24
N LEU A 173 -13.17 -3.70 -18.52
CA LEU A 173 -13.43 -3.82 -17.10
C LEU A 173 -12.17 -4.17 -16.31
N TRP A 174 -11.97 -3.43 -15.23
CA TRP A 174 -11.06 -3.77 -14.14
C TRP A 174 -11.53 -3.07 -12.88
N ALA A 175 -11.07 -3.53 -11.73
CA ALA A 175 -11.30 -2.83 -10.49
C ALA A 175 -10.16 -3.03 -9.50
N CYS A 176 -9.99 -2.08 -8.58
CA CYS A 176 -9.09 -2.20 -7.46
C CYS A 176 -9.75 -1.70 -6.18
N TYR A 177 -9.58 -2.45 -5.10
CA TYR A 177 -9.90 -2.01 -3.76
C TYR A 177 -8.63 -1.63 -3.00
N ALA A 178 -8.74 -0.67 -2.09
CA ALA A 178 -7.72 -0.38 -1.10
C ALA A 178 -8.32 -0.26 0.30
N TRP A 179 -7.72 -0.89 1.30
CA TRP A 179 -8.22 -0.86 2.69
C TRP A 179 -7.07 -0.90 3.70
N PRO A 180 -7.28 -0.46 4.95
CA PRO A 180 -6.19 -0.33 5.89
C PRO A 180 -5.64 -1.70 6.30
N SER A 181 -4.32 -1.82 6.43
CA SER A 181 -3.69 -2.99 7.03
C SER A 181 -4.07 -3.19 8.50
N SER A 182 -4.42 -2.11 9.20
CA SER A 182 -4.98 -2.13 10.55
C SER A 182 -5.92 -0.94 10.73
N TYR A 183 -7.22 -1.22 10.80
CA TYR A 183 -8.23 -0.20 11.03
C TYR A 183 -7.95 0.60 12.31
N GLY A 184 -8.03 1.92 12.21
CA GLY A 184 -7.80 2.84 13.33
C GLY A 184 -6.32 3.17 13.59
N ASN A 185 -5.38 2.44 12.98
CA ASN A 185 -3.94 2.70 13.13
C ASN A 185 -3.28 3.07 11.79
N SER A 186 -3.47 2.26 10.74
CA SER A 186 -2.92 2.55 9.42
C SER A 186 -3.86 3.38 8.56
N GLY A 187 -5.16 3.31 8.83
CA GLY A 187 -6.19 4.02 8.10
C GLY A 187 -7.58 3.78 8.70
N LYS A 188 -8.55 4.62 8.34
CA LYS A 188 -9.94 4.45 8.75
C LYS A 188 -10.84 4.19 7.56
N ARG A 189 -10.56 4.74 6.38
CA ARG A 189 -11.39 4.55 5.18
C ARG A 189 -10.94 3.39 4.31
N ALA A 190 -11.86 2.82 3.55
CA ALA A 190 -11.58 1.93 2.42
C ALA A 190 -11.96 2.64 1.11
N PHE A 191 -11.37 2.19 0.00
CA PHE A 191 -11.49 2.84 -1.29
C PHE A 191 -11.72 1.81 -2.40
N PHE A 192 -12.37 2.27 -3.45
CA PHE A 192 -12.66 1.50 -4.67
C PHE A 192 -12.40 2.39 -5.88
N ILE A 193 -11.86 1.81 -6.94
CA ILE A 193 -11.74 2.44 -8.26
C ILE A 193 -11.97 1.38 -9.33
N ASN A 194 -12.51 1.79 -10.47
CA ASN A 194 -12.66 0.94 -11.65
C ASN A 194 -12.29 1.71 -12.93
N GLN A 195 -12.65 1.16 -14.09
CA GLN A 195 -12.42 1.76 -15.40
C GLN A 195 -12.97 3.19 -15.58
N ALA A 196 -13.95 3.63 -14.77
CA ALA A 196 -14.48 4.98 -14.85
C ALA A 196 -13.49 6.03 -14.29
N GLY A 197 -12.50 5.62 -13.51
CA GLY A 197 -11.47 6.51 -12.93
C GLY A 197 -11.89 7.26 -11.67
N ASP A 198 -13.20 7.29 -11.35
CA ASP A 198 -13.69 7.87 -10.10
C ASP A 198 -13.31 6.99 -8.90
N ILE A 199 -12.71 7.61 -7.88
CA ILE A 199 -12.41 6.92 -6.63
C ILE A 199 -13.60 7.07 -5.69
N LEU A 200 -14.12 5.94 -5.24
CA LEU A 200 -15.10 5.89 -4.17
C LEU A 200 -14.43 5.61 -2.83
N GLN A 201 -15.00 6.17 -1.77
CA GLN A 201 -14.61 5.95 -0.39
C GLN A 201 -15.75 5.35 0.41
N ASN A 202 -15.36 4.57 1.41
CA ASN A 202 -16.19 4.02 2.45
C ASN A 202 -15.65 4.46 3.80
N ASN A 203 -16.52 4.94 4.69
CA ASN A 203 -16.10 5.35 6.04
C ASN A 203 -15.65 4.18 6.93
N ASN A 204 -15.92 2.94 6.51
CA ASN A 204 -15.49 1.68 7.11
C ASN A 204 -15.97 1.49 8.56
N VAL A 205 -17.12 2.11 8.90
CA VAL A 205 -17.69 2.08 10.26
C VAL A 205 -18.60 0.87 10.44
N THR A 206 -19.56 0.68 9.53
CA THR A 206 -20.58 -0.38 9.60
C THR A 206 -20.00 -1.75 9.27
N LYS A 207 -19.21 -1.82 8.20
CA LYS A 207 -18.45 -3.02 7.82
C LYS A 207 -16.97 -2.64 7.82
N ARG A 208 -16.17 -3.38 8.59
CA ARG A 208 -14.82 -2.98 8.96
C ARG A 208 -13.74 -3.74 8.21
N TYR A 209 -13.42 -3.30 7.01
CA TYR A 209 -12.29 -3.80 6.24
C TYR A 209 -10.97 -3.50 6.92
N SER A 210 -10.19 -4.54 7.19
CA SER A 210 -8.91 -4.41 7.89
C SER A 210 -8.04 -5.64 7.68
N GLY A 211 -6.75 -5.40 7.38
CA GLY A 211 -5.76 -6.46 7.32
C GLY A 211 -6.06 -7.50 6.24
N THR A 212 -5.50 -8.70 6.39
CA THR A 212 -5.68 -9.79 5.42
C THR A 212 -6.91 -10.66 5.69
N THR A 213 -7.50 -10.54 6.87
CA THR A 213 -8.59 -11.41 7.35
C THR A 213 -9.98 -10.86 7.01
N ASN A 214 -10.11 -9.55 6.80
CA ASN A 214 -11.38 -8.93 6.43
C ASN A 214 -11.22 -7.98 5.23
N PRO A 215 -10.91 -8.50 4.03
CA PRO A 215 -10.89 -7.71 2.80
C PRO A 215 -12.32 -7.38 2.32
N PRO A 216 -12.51 -6.32 1.53
CA PRO A 216 -13.73 -6.13 0.75
C PRO A 216 -13.94 -7.31 -0.21
N ALA A 217 -15.19 -7.75 -0.37
CA ALA A 217 -15.56 -8.63 -1.46
C ALA A 217 -15.50 -7.86 -2.79
N GLY A 218 -15.25 -8.54 -3.92
CA GLY A 218 -15.20 -7.88 -5.23
C GLY A 218 -16.45 -7.06 -5.54
N THR A 219 -17.63 -7.55 -5.13
CA THR A 219 -18.91 -6.87 -5.36
C THR A 219 -19.26 -5.78 -4.34
N ALA A 220 -18.43 -5.51 -3.33
CA ALA A 220 -18.78 -4.67 -2.18
C ALA A 220 -19.29 -3.28 -2.58
N ALA A 221 -18.59 -2.61 -3.50
CA ALA A 221 -18.93 -1.28 -3.99
C ALA A 221 -20.01 -1.27 -5.10
N LEU A 222 -20.50 -2.43 -5.55
CA LEU A 222 -21.60 -2.45 -6.54
C LEU A 222 -22.94 -2.11 -5.89
N LEU A 223 -23.94 -1.71 -6.69
CA LEU A 223 -25.32 -1.64 -6.19
C LEU A 223 -25.81 -3.00 -5.68
N SER A 224 -26.69 -2.97 -4.68
CA SER A 224 -27.28 -4.19 -4.11
C SER A 224 -27.90 -5.10 -5.19
N GLY A 225 -27.65 -6.40 -5.09
CA GLY A 225 -28.07 -7.42 -6.06
C GLY A 225 -27.22 -7.52 -7.33
N LYS A 226 -26.19 -6.69 -7.50
CA LYS A 226 -25.26 -6.76 -8.64
C LYS A 226 -24.07 -7.67 -8.33
N THR A 227 -23.70 -8.50 -9.30
CA THR A 227 -22.63 -9.51 -9.15
C THR A 227 -21.45 -9.32 -10.11
N SER A 228 -21.66 -8.72 -11.28
CA SER A 228 -20.64 -8.50 -12.31
C SER A 228 -19.95 -7.13 -12.21
N MET A 229 -18.67 -7.07 -12.60
CA MET A 229 -17.91 -5.80 -12.77
C MET A 229 -18.55 -4.84 -13.77
N SER A 230 -19.32 -5.36 -14.74
CA SER A 230 -20.04 -4.53 -15.72
C SER A 230 -21.27 -3.84 -15.16
N HIS A 231 -21.71 -4.21 -13.96
CA HIS A 231 -22.87 -3.60 -13.34
C HIS A 231 -22.54 -2.27 -12.67
N SER A 232 -23.59 -1.50 -12.40
CA SER A 232 -23.48 -0.20 -11.76
C SER A 232 -22.89 -0.26 -10.35
N VAL A 233 -22.01 0.71 -10.10
CA VAL A 233 -21.36 0.95 -8.80
C VAL A 233 -22.29 1.81 -7.93
N ALA A 234 -22.20 1.63 -6.61
CA ALA A 234 -22.99 2.35 -5.61
C ALA A 234 -22.49 3.78 -5.35
N ILE A 235 -22.47 4.62 -6.37
CA ILE A 235 -22.03 6.01 -6.24
C ILE A 235 -23.04 6.80 -5.40
N ASN A 236 -22.56 7.36 -4.29
CA ASN A 236 -23.36 8.14 -3.32
C ASN A 236 -24.56 7.38 -2.75
N THR A 237 -24.45 6.05 -2.63
CA THR A 237 -25.52 5.19 -2.13
C THR A 237 -24.95 3.93 -1.47
N THR A 238 -25.82 3.06 -1.01
CA THR A 238 -25.46 1.82 -0.31
C THR A 238 -25.03 0.73 -1.30
N GLY A 239 -23.84 0.17 -1.06
CA GLY A 239 -23.29 -0.95 -1.81
C GLY A 239 -23.91 -2.30 -1.43
N ALA A 240 -23.56 -3.33 -2.18
CA ALA A 240 -23.97 -4.72 -1.91
C ALA A 240 -23.43 -5.23 -0.56
N ASP A 241 -22.42 -4.56 -0.02
CA ASP A 241 -21.90 -4.81 1.32
C ASP A 241 -22.74 -4.20 2.47
N GLY A 242 -23.79 -3.44 2.15
CA GLY A 242 -24.66 -2.76 3.11
C GLY A 242 -24.12 -1.43 3.63
N THR A 243 -23.07 -0.87 3.01
CA THR A 243 -22.41 0.36 3.46
C THR A 243 -22.41 1.44 2.38
N THR A 244 -22.33 2.71 2.79
CA THR A 244 -22.38 3.83 1.83
C THR A 244 -21.02 4.06 1.18
N TRP A 245 -21.04 4.14 -0.15
CA TRP A 245 -19.89 4.51 -0.97
C TRP A 245 -20.12 5.91 -1.54
N THR A 246 -19.18 6.83 -1.34
CA THR A 246 -19.25 8.21 -1.85
C THR A 246 -18.03 8.55 -2.68
N VAL A 247 -18.13 9.53 -3.58
CA VAL A 247 -16.96 9.97 -4.35
C VAL A 247 -15.94 10.63 -3.43
N VAL A 248 -14.66 10.36 -3.66
CA VAL A 248 -13.55 11.09 -3.05
C VAL A 248 -13.41 12.42 -3.77
N ASN A 249 -13.66 13.52 -3.05
CA ASN A 249 -13.40 14.88 -3.51
C ASN A 249 -11.90 15.22 -3.45
#